data_AF-A0A433Q807-F1
#
_entry.id   AF-A0A433Q807-F1
#
_cell.length_a   1.000
_cell.length_b   1.000
_cell.length_c   1.000
_cell.angle_alpha   90.00
_cell.angle_beta   90.00
_cell.angle_gamma   90.00
#
_symmetry.space_group_name_H-M   'P 1'
#
loop_
_entity.id
_entity.type
_entity.pdbx_description
1 polymer ?
#
loop_
_entity_poly.entity_id
_entity_poly.type
_entity_poly.pdbx_seq_one_letter_code
_entity_poly.pdbx_strand_id
1 'polypeptide(L)'
;MESLDYDPLTLPSILLPGIGSFTIIDGTPVTGSDLGNNFFLSPTSLGQPRARAAMELLRELNEDAHGTAVERDPAELIDTEPAFFLQFSMIIATALDEPHVARLAALAWEAGIPLVIVRVAGFLGYFRVVAREHTGGGNW
;
A
#
# COMPACT_ATOMS: atom_id res chain seq x y z
N MET A 1 26.91 0.09 5.79
CA MET A 1 25.69 0.86 6.10
C MET A 1 24.73 0.52 4.98
N GLU A 2 24.08 -0.63 5.17
CA GLU A 2 23.36 -1.38 4.14
C GLU A 2 22.00 -0.72 3.95
N SER A 3 21.80 -0.06 2.80
CA SER A 3 20.48 0.38 2.36
C SER A 3 19.65 -0.87 2.11
N LEU A 4 18.84 -1.28 3.09
CA LEU A 4 17.93 -2.40 2.96
C LEU A 4 17.04 -2.16 1.73
N ASP A 5 17.10 -3.13 0.82
CA ASP A 5 16.51 -3.12 -0.51
C ASP A 5 15.06 -2.64 -0.51
N TYR A 6 14.83 -1.56 -1.24
CA TYR A 6 13.52 -1.00 -1.52
C TYR A 6 12.97 -1.67 -2.78
N ASP A 7 11.99 -2.56 -2.62
CA ASP A 7 11.38 -3.26 -3.76
C ASP A 7 9.89 -2.86 -3.96
N PRO A 8 9.60 -2.00 -4.96
CA PRO A 8 8.25 -1.54 -5.27
C PRO A 8 7.37 -2.56 -6.03
N LEU A 9 7.82 -3.80 -6.22
CA LEU A 9 7.11 -4.86 -6.98
C LEU A 9 5.80 -5.40 -6.34
N THR A 10 5.40 -4.93 -5.15
CA THR A 10 4.33 -5.57 -4.37
C THR A 10 2.91 -5.04 -4.62
N LEU A 11 2.74 -3.89 -5.26
CA LEU A 11 1.41 -3.34 -5.55
C LEU A 11 0.70 -3.98 -6.77
N PRO A 12 1.36 -4.20 -7.93
CA PRO A 12 0.65 -4.64 -9.14
C PRO A 12 0.07 -6.06 -9.06
N SER A 13 0.70 -6.95 -8.29
CA SER A 13 0.36 -8.38 -8.26
C SER A 13 -0.80 -8.72 -7.32
N ILE A 14 -1.14 -7.86 -6.37
CA ILE A 14 -2.18 -8.10 -5.34
C ILE A 14 -3.55 -7.53 -5.75
N LEU A 15 -3.60 -6.60 -6.71
CA LEU A 15 -4.76 -5.73 -6.94
C LEU A 15 -5.71 -6.16 -8.08
N LEU A 16 -5.48 -7.29 -8.74
CA LEU A 16 -6.20 -7.68 -9.94
C LEU A 16 -6.75 -9.11 -9.73
N PRO A 17 -8.02 -9.35 -9.31
CA PRO A 17 -9.27 -8.74 -9.81
C PRO A 17 -10.33 -8.33 -8.74
N GLY A 18 -11.27 -7.45 -9.12
CA GLY A 18 -12.54 -7.22 -8.39
C GLY A 18 -12.59 -6.03 -7.42
N ILE A 19 -11.55 -5.18 -7.38
CA ILE A 19 -11.53 -3.96 -6.56
C ILE A 19 -12.16 -2.80 -7.34
N GLY A 20 -13.25 -2.23 -6.83
CA GLY A 20 -13.94 -1.09 -7.46
C GLY A 20 -13.27 0.27 -7.24
N SER A 21 -12.51 0.44 -6.16
CA SER A 21 -11.74 1.66 -5.88
C SER A 21 -10.54 1.39 -4.99
N PHE A 22 -9.46 2.14 -5.18
CA PHE A 22 -8.24 2.05 -4.38
C PHE A 22 -7.63 3.44 -4.12
N THR A 23 -6.83 3.54 -3.06
CA THR A 23 -6.08 4.75 -2.73
C THR A 23 -4.62 4.38 -2.45
N ILE A 24 -3.68 5.06 -3.11
CA ILE A 24 -2.24 4.94 -2.83
C ILE A 24 -1.80 6.13 -2.00
N ILE A 25 -1.09 5.86 -0.91
CA ILE A 25 -0.58 6.88 0.02
C ILE A 25 0.95 6.78 0.01
N ASP A 26 1.62 7.83 -0.46
CA ASP A 26 3.08 7.90 -0.51
C ASP A 26 3.57 9.35 -0.59
N GLY A 27 4.46 9.75 0.32
CA GLY A 27 4.98 11.12 0.39
C GLY A 27 6.26 11.35 -0.42
N THR A 28 6.79 10.33 -1.10
CA THR A 28 8.11 10.40 -1.73
C THR A 28 8.02 10.56 -3.25
N PRO A 29 9.04 11.16 -3.89
CA PRO A 29 9.14 11.18 -5.34
C PRO A 29 9.69 9.86 -5.89
N VAL A 30 9.43 9.60 -7.17
CA VAL A 30 10.07 8.51 -7.92
C VAL A 30 11.57 8.78 -8.04
N THR A 31 12.36 7.79 -7.65
CA THR A 31 13.83 7.80 -7.66
C THR A 31 14.39 6.87 -8.73
N GLY A 32 15.70 6.95 -8.99
CA GLY A 32 16.37 6.06 -9.95
C GLY A 32 16.21 4.57 -9.61
N SER A 33 16.15 4.21 -8.32
CA SER A 33 15.90 2.84 -7.87
C SER A 33 14.49 2.36 -8.21
N ASP A 34 13.51 3.26 -8.32
CA ASP A 34 12.12 2.88 -8.66
C ASP A 34 11.97 2.54 -10.16
N LEU A 35 12.83 3.10 -11.02
CA LEU A 35 12.81 2.84 -12.47
C LEU A 35 13.29 1.44 -12.87
N GLY A 36 14.17 0.83 -12.08
CA GLY A 36 14.73 -0.49 -12.38
C GLY A 36 13.73 -1.62 -12.15
N ASN A 37 12.69 -1.36 -11.35
CA ASN A 37 11.85 -2.39 -10.73
C ASN A 37 10.37 -2.31 -11.12
N ASN A 38 9.94 -1.30 -11.87
CA ASN A 38 8.55 -1.17 -12.35
C ASN A 38 8.50 -1.06 -13.87
N PHE A 39 7.93 -2.07 -14.53
CA PHE A 39 7.78 -2.12 -16.00
C PHE A 39 7.11 -0.86 -16.59
N PHE A 40 6.30 -0.17 -15.79
CA PHE A 40 5.54 0.98 -16.23
C PHE A 40 6.09 2.35 -15.78
N LEU A 41 7.12 2.39 -14.92
CA LEU A 41 7.78 3.66 -14.58
C LEU A 41 8.84 3.98 -15.63
N SER A 42 8.59 5.00 -16.43
CA SER A 42 9.56 5.49 -17.42
C SER A 42 10.50 6.55 -16.82
N PRO A 43 11.64 6.87 -17.47
CA PRO A 43 12.53 7.95 -17.04
C PRO A 43 11.83 9.31 -16.88
N THR A 44 10.70 9.55 -17.54
CA THR A 44 9.91 10.78 -17.39
C THR A 44 9.16 10.87 -16.06
N SER A 45 9.06 9.75 -15.34
CA SER A 45 8.44 9.67 -14.01
C SER A 45 9.38 10.12 -12.90
N LEU A 46 10.69 10.21 -13.16
CA LEU A 46 11.68 10.64 -12.15
C LEU A 46 11.32 11.99 -11.55
N GLY A 47 11.37 12.06 -10.22
CA GLY A 47 11.02 13.25 -9.46
C GLY A 47 9.52 13.52 -9.33
N GLN A 48 8.66 12.78 -10.05
CA GLN A 48 7.21 12.90 -9.88
C GLN A 48 6.75 12.22 -8.58
N PRO A 49 5.60 12.62 -8.01
CA PRO A 49 5.05 11.94 -6.84
C PRO A 49 4.80 10.46 -7.09
N ARG A 50 5.39 9.59 -6.25
CA ARG A 50 5.32 8.14 -6.43
C ARG A 50 3.91 7.59 -6.30
N ALA A 51 3.10 8.15 -5.39
CA ALA A 51 1.69 7.79 -5.23
C ALA A 51 0.90 7.99 -6.53
N ARG A 52 1.12 9.12 -7.21
CA ARG A 52 0.45 9.46 -8.46
C ARG A 52 0.86 8.53 -9.58
N ALA A 53 2.17 8.37 -9.78
CA ALA A 53 2.70 7.48 -10.80
C ALA A 53 2.15 6.06 -10.60
N ALA A 54 2.27 5.48 -9.40
CA ALA A 54 1.75 4.13 -9.13
C ALA A 54 0.22 4.02 -9.34
N MET A 55 -0.55 5.06 -9.04
CA MET A 55 -2.00 5.07 -9.21
C MET A 55 -2.40 5.07 -10.69
N GLU A 56 -1.74 5.88 -11.51
CA GLU A 56 -1.94 5.90 -12.95
C GLU A 56 -1.66 4.52 -13.56
N LEU A 57 -0.57 3.88 -13.14
CA LEU A 57 -0.21 2.55 -13.62
C LEU A 57 -1.25 1.48 -13.25
N LEU A 58 -1.75 1.50 -12.02
CA LEU A 58 -2.79 0.55 -11.61
C LEU A 58 -4.12 0.79 -12.32
N ARG A 59 -4.43 2.04 -12.69
CA ARG A 59 -5.60 2.35 -13.50
C ARG A 59 -5.46 1.88 -14.94
N GLU A 60 -4.26 1.93 -15.53
CA GLU A 60 -4.01 1.36 -16.86
C GLU A 60 -4.21 -0.16 -16.89
N LEU A 61 -3.96 -0.85 -15.76
CA LEU A 61 -4.17 -2.29 -15.63
C LEU A 61 -5.64 -2.69 -15.41
N ASN A 62 -6.45 -1.79 -14.85
CA ASN A 62 -7.86 -2.01 -14.58
C ASN A 62 -8.63 -0.70 -14.74
N GLU A 63 -9.10 -0.43 -15.97
CA GLU A 63 -9.78 0.82 -16.32
C GLU A 63 -11.09 1.03 -15.53
N ASP A 64 -11.71 -0.06 -15.06
CA ASP A 64 -12.94 -0.03 -14.26
C ASP A 64 -12.70 0.34 -12.79
N ALA A 65 -11.44 0.37 -12.34
CA ALA A 65 -11.09 0.74 -10.96
C ALA A 65 -10.90 2.25 -10.79
N HIS A 66 -11.52 2.81 -9.75
CA HIS A 66 -11.34 4.21 -9.36
C HIS A 66 -10.11 4.37 -8.46
N GLY A 67 -9.02 4.90 -9.01
CA GLY A 67 -7.79 5.17 -8.29
C GLY A 67 -7.70 6.60 -7.74
N THR A 68 -7.25 6.74 -6.49
CA THR A 68 -6.90 8.02 -5.84
C THR A 68 -5.44 7.98 -5.38
N ALA A 69 -4.73 9.11 -5.46
CA ALA A 69 -3.38 9.26 -4.95
C ALA A 69 -3.33 10.31 -3.83
N VAL A 70 -2.71 9.97 -2.71
CA VAL A 70 -2.45 10.85 -1.57
C VAL A 70 -0.93 11.01 -1.44
N GLU A 71 -0.45 12.20 -1.77
CA GLU A 71 0.98 12.54 -1.81
C GLU A 71 1.46 13.01 -0.43
N ARG A 72 1.25 12.19 0.61
CA ARG A 72 1.66 12.45 2.00
C ARG A 72 2.35 11.24 2.59
N ASP A 73 3.22 11.48 3.56
CA ASP A 73 3.87 10.40 4.31
C ASP A 73 2.81 9.61 5.11
N PRO A 74 2.68 8.29 4.90
CA PRO A 74 1.77 7.46 5.68
C PRO A 74 2.02 7.55 7.19
N ALA A 75 3.27 7.70 7.63
CA ALA A 75 3.61 7.83 9.05
C ALA A 75 3.01 9.11 9.65
N GLU A 76 3.18 10.24 8.96
CA GLU A 76 2.57 11.52 9.34
C GLU A 76 1.04 11.41 9.39
N LEU A 77 0.43 10.74 8.41
CA LEU A 77 -1.02 10.59 8.34
C LEU A 77 -1.57 9.73 9.48
N ILE A 78 -0.86 8.67 9.88
CA ILE A 78 -1.19 7.83 11.04
C ILE A 78 -1.16 8.64 12.33
N ASP A 79 -0.20 9.55 12.46
CA ASP A 79 -0.03 10.37 13.66
C ASP A 79 -1.01 11.53 13.75
N THR A 80 -1.31 12.18 12.62
CA THR A 80 -2.11 13.41 12.59
C THR A 80 -3.59 13.16 12.33
N GLU A 81 -3.93 12.18 11.49
CA GLU A 81 -5.29 11.95 11.00
C GLU A 81 -5.64 10.45 10.94
N PRO A 82 -5.53 9.69 12.06
CA PRO A 82 -5.75 8.24 12.05
C PRO A 82 -7.15 7.84 11.55
N ALA A 83 -8.16 8.68 11.77
CA ALA A 83 -9.52 8.44 11.28
C ALA A 83 -9.61 8.32 9.75
N PHE A 84 -8.64 8.85 9.00
CA PHE A 84 -8.55 8.69 7.56
C PHE A 84 -8.54 7.21 7.15
N PHE A 85 -7.87 6.34 7.90
CA PHE A 85 -7.75 4.92 7.54
C PHE A 85 -9.03 4.13 7.78
N LEU A 86 -9.98 4.67 8.55
CA LEU A 86 -11.24 4.01 8.88
C LEU A 86 -12.23 3.96 7.70
N GLN A 87 -11.95 4.70 6.62
CA GLN A 87 -12.80 4.70 5.42
C GLN A 87 -12.56 3.48 4.50
N PHE A 88 -11.48 2.72 4.73
CA PHE A 88 -11.09 1.61 3.86
C PHE A 88 -11.65 0.27 4.35
N SER A 89 -12.02 -0.59 3.40
CA SER A 89 -12.45 -1.97 3.70
C SER A 89 -11.29 -2.94 3.93
N MET A 90 -10.07 -2.57 3.50
CA MET A 90 -8.82 -3.28 3.70
C MET A 90 -7.67 -2.28 3.58
N ILE A 91 -6.62 -2.50 4.36
CA ILE A 91 -5.39 -1.69 4.30
C ILE A 91 -4.22 -2.61 3.95
N ILE A 92 -3.39 -2.18 3.01
CA ILE A 92 -2.13 -2.84 2.67
C ILE A 92 -1.00 -1.88 3.02
N ALA A 93 -0.16 -2.24 3.98
CA ALA A 93 0.96 -1.43 4.44
C ALA A 93 2.27 -2.04 3.96
N THR A 94 3.08 -1.27 3.23
CA THR A 94 4.42 -1.67 2.77
C THR A 94 5.43 -0.62 3.20
N ALA A 95 6.69 -1.03 3.38
CA ALA A 95 7.83 -0.13 3.69
C ALA A 95 7.65 0.82 4.90
N LEU A 96 6.70 0.56 5.79
CA LEU A 96 6.45 1.35 7.00
C LEU A 96 7.34 0.86 8.15
N ASP A 97 7.81 1.75 9.02
CA ASP A 97 8.60 1.41 10.21
C ASP A 97 7.73 0.76 11.30
N GLU A 98 8.37 0.03 12.21
CA GLU A 98 7.68 -0.81 13.19
C GLU A 98 6.71 -0.07 14.13
N PRO A 99 7.04 1.14 14.65
CA PRO A 99 6.10 1.90 15.47
C PRO A 99 4.80 2.24 14.74
N HIS A 100 4.88 2.74 13.51
CA HIS A 100 3.69 3.12 12.75
C HIS A 100 2.90 1.91 12.27
N VAL A 101 3.58 0.79 11.94
CA VAL A 101 2.89 -0.49 11.69
C VAL A 101 2.09 -0.94 12.91
N ALA A 102 2.66 -0.85 14.11
CA ALA A 102 1.96 -1.23 15.34
C ALA A 102 0.75 -0.34 15.62
N ARG A 103 0.87 0.98 15.43
CA ARG A 103 -0.23 1.94 15.57
C ARG A 103 -1.36 1.67 14.57
N LEU A 104 -1.00 1.49 13.29
CA LEU A 104 -1.97 1.18 12.23
C LEU A 104 -2.65 -0.18 12.46
N ALA A 105 -1.90 -1.18 12.95
CA ALA A 105 -2.47 -2.48 13.29
C ALA A 105 -3.47 -2.42 14.45
N ALA A 106 -3.19 -1.64 15.50
CA ALA A 106 -4.13 -1.43 16.59
C ALA A 106 -5.41 -0.74 16.10
N LEU A 107 -5.27 0.32 15.32
CA LEU A 107 -6.40 1.05 14.73
C LEU A 107 -7.26 0.13 13.84
N ALA A 108 -6.63 -0.60 12.92
CA ALA A 108 -7.33 -1.52 12.02
C ALA A 108 -8.02 -2.66 12.78
N TRP A 109 -7.38 -3.19 13.83
CA TRP A 109 -7.95 -4.22 14.69
C TRP A 109 -9.21 -3.75 15.43
N GLU A 110 -9.15 -2.56 16.03
CA GLU A 110 -10.30 -1.96 16.73
C GLU A 110 -11.48 -1.71 15.78
N ALA A 111 -11.18 -1.27 14.56
CA ALA A 111 -12.17 -1.02 13.52
C ALA A 111 -12.67 -2.29 12.80
N GLY A 112 -12.03 -3.44 13.02
CA GLY A 112 -12.32 -4.68 12.29
C GLY A 112 -11.93 -4.65 10.81
N ILE A 113 -10.99 -3.78 10.43
CA ILE A 113 -10.48 -3.64 9.06
C ILE A 113 -9.30 -4.60 8.88
N PRO A 114 -9.34 -5.49 7.88
CA PRO A 114 -8.19 -6.33 7.53
C PRO A 114 -6.98 -5.47 7.17
N LEU A 115 -5.83 -5.75 7.81
CA LEU A 115 -4.55 -5.14 7.51
C LEU A 115 -3.58 -6.21 6.99
N VAL A 116 -3.02 -5.99 5.81
CA VAL A 116 -1.94 -6.80 5.23
C VAL A 116 -0.65 -6.00 5.30
N ILE A 117 0.32 -6.49 6.04
CA ILE A 117 1.65 -5.89 6.12
C ILE A 117 2.57 -6.67 5.19
N VAL A 118 3.19 -5.98 4.24
CA VAL A 118 4.12 -6.56 3.29
C VAL A 118 5.50 -5.97 3.51
N ARG A 119 6.49 -6.83 3.74
CA ARG A 119 7.90 -6.45 3.79
C ARG A 119 8.67 -7.29 2.80
N VAL A 120 9.53 -6.65 2.02
CA VAL A 120 10.50 -7.33 1.15
C VAL A 120 11.89 -6.91 1.63
N ALA A 121 12.77 -7.88 1.83
CA ALA A 121 14.17 -7.67 2.21
C ALA A 121 15.04 -8.60 1.36
N GLY A 122 15.74 -8.04 0.37
CA GLY A 122 16.47 -8.81 -0.64
C GLY A 122 15.55 -9.77 -1.39
N PHE A 123 15.83 -11.08 -1.37
CA PHE A 123 15.00 -12.12 -2.00
C PHE A 123 13.88 -12.67 -1.09
N LEU A 124 13.72 -12.13 0.12
CA LEU A 124 12.74 -12.62 1.09
C LEU A 124 11.51 -11.69 1.12
N GLY A 125 10.36 -12.20 0.66
CA GLY A 125 9.06 -11.56 0.83
C GLY A 125 8.35 -12.11 2.08
N TYR A 126 7.94 -11.22 2.99
CA TYR A 126 7.13 -11.54 4.16
C TYR A 126 5.77 -10.84 4.09
N PHE A 127 4.70 -11.63 4.28
CA PHE A 127 3.32 -11.14 4.36
C PHE A 127 2.75 -11.49 5.73
N ARG A 128 2.17 -10.49 6.42
CA ARG A 128 1.40 -10.71 7.65
C ARG A 128 -0.02 -10.22 7.46
N VAL A 129 -0.97 -11.14 7.63
CA VAL A 129 -2.40 -10.80 7.62
C VAL A 129 -2.85 -10.61 9.07
N VAL A 130 -3.46 -9.46 9.34
CA VAL A 130 -4.16 -9.16 10.58
C VAL A 130 -5.62 -8.98 10.22
N ALA A 131 -6.45 -9.95 10.57
CA ALA A 131 -7.88 -9.88 10.38
C ALA A 131 -8.57 -10.43 11.62
N ARG A 132 -9.70 -9.85 11.98
CA ARG A 132 -10.63 -10.48 12.93
C ARG A 132 -11.27 -11.68 12.22
N GLU A 133 -11.41 -12.79 12.92
CA GLU A 133 -12.04 -13.99 12.35
C GLU A 133 -13.43 -13.64 11.78
N HIS A 134 -13.58 -13.75 10.47
CA HIS A 134 -14.88 -13.78 9.82
C HIS A 134 -15.33 -15.24 9.78
N THR A 135 -15.98 -15.72 10.83
CA THR A 135 -16.83 -16.91 10.71
C THR A 135 -17.96 -16.56 9.75
N GLY A 136 -17.92 -17.11 8.54
CA GLY A 136 -19.09 -17.23 7.68
C GLY A 136 -20.13 -18.13 8.36
N GLY A 137 -20.80 -17.58 9.37
CA GLY A 137 -21.95 -18.18 10.03
C GLY A 137 -23.18 -17.93 9.17
N GLY A 138 -23.42 -18.82 8.21
CA GLY A 138 -24.62 -18.84 7.39
C GLY A 138 -25.07 -20.27 7.16
N ASN A 139 -25.87 -20.81 8.09
CA ASN A 139 -26.84 -21.84 7.74
C ASN A 139 -27.81 -21.24 6.74
N TRP A 140 -27.85 -21.77 5.51
CA TRP A 140 -28.99 -22.37 4.81
C TRP A 140 -28.48 -23.08 3.55
#